data_AF-A0A645EAG7-F1
#
_entry.id   AF-A0A645EAG7-F1
#
_cell.length_a   1.000
_cell.length_b   1.000
_cell.length_c   1.000
_cell.angle_alpha   90.00
_cell.angle_beta   90.00
_cell.angle_gamma   90.00
#
_symmetry.space_group_name_H-M   'P 1'
#
loop_
_entity.id
_entity.type
_entity.pdbx_description
1 polymer ?
#
loop_
_entity_poly.entity_id
_entity_poly.type
_entity_poly.pdbx_seq_one_letter_code
_entity_poly.pdbx_strand_id
1 'polypeptide(L)'
;MHGLASLLGPVMGGVITEYVSWHWIFLVNIPIGMVAIWLLNKYLPVLKHVSQTNKLDVRGILVFLASILPFLFCMVEGGRLLPWTSPLLISLLIVSVFLMICFIKLERISVSPMLPAGLLKNSIFRKSAFIGAMGYVALFGLILYVPYLLQVILKKDAAFSGVMMLPMTLSMVVGGMLGGALISRYQHYRRSGIVNLSIAIVGLLLLFVFGQGISMLQMTVGLLLTGIGIGMNFPLVNIAPQSVISVTQMGILVSSIEFFQVMGGVTATSLFGKLLGTSMSLILLLCIGALAAGLVVSCLLDDKKIKEGFARQHSEVHTIKE
;
A
#
# COMPACT_ATOMS: atom_id res chain seq x y z
N MET A 1 7.31 -15.77 -3.99
CA MET A 1 7.08 -16.34 -2.65
C MET A 1 5.79 -15.86 -1.97
N HIS A 2 5.25 -14.67 -2.23
CA HIS A 2 4.04 -14.19 -1.54
C HIS A 2 2.75 -15.02 -1.78
N GLY A 3 2.52 -15.54 -2.99
CA GLY A 3 1.23 -16.16 -3.34
C GLY A 3 0.81 -17.37 -2.49
N LEU A 4 1.73 -18.26 -2.13
CA LEU A 4 1.42 -19.44 -1.29
C LEU A 4 1.10 -19.04 0.16
N ALA A 5 1.84 -18.08 0.72
CA ALA A 5 1.60 -17.57 2.07
C ALA A 5 0.25 -16.81 2.15
N SER A 6 -0.10 -16.05 1.11
CA SER A 6 -1.36 -15.30 1.06
C SER A 6 -2.60 -16.18 0.95
N LEU A 7 -2.51 -17.35 0.30
CA LEU A 7 -3.60 -18.34 0.24
C LEU A 7 -3.78 -19.10 1.55
N LEU A 8 -2.67 -19.50 2.17
CA LEU A 8 -2.70 -20.28 3.40
C LEU A 8 -3.09 -19.43 4.62
N GLY A 9 -2.78 -18.13 4.62
CA GLY A 9 -3.04 -17.23 5.75
C GLY A 9 -4.51 -17.20 6.21
N PRO A 10 -5.49 -16.87 5.34
CA PRO A 10 -6.90 -16.82 5.73
C PRO A 10 -7.47 -18.19 6.12
N VAL A 11 -7.08 -19.25 5.41
CA VAL A 11 -7.56 -20.62 5.67
C VAL A 11 -7.05 -21.13 7.02
N MET A 12 -5.75 -20.98 7.29
CA MET A 12 -5.13 -21.34 8.56
C MET A 12 -5.67 -20.46 9.71
N GLY A 13 -5.80 -19.15 9.48
CA GLY A 13 -6.35 -18.21 10.46
C GLY A 13 -7.78 -18.53 10.85
N GLY A 14 -8.65 -18.87 9.88
CA GLY A 14 -10.02 -19.29 10.13
C GLY A 14 -10.10 -20.55 10.99
N VAL A 15 -9.37 -21.59 10.62
CA VAL A 15 -9.32 -22.86 11.37
C VAL A 15 -8.78 -22.66 12.79
N ILE A 16 -7.75 -21.84 12.99
CA ILE A 16 -7.20 -21.56 14.33
C ILE A 16 -8.22 -20.82 15.21
N THR A 17 -8.96 -19.87 14.62
CA THR A 17 -9.96 -19.08 15.36
C THR A 17 -11.17 -19.93 15.74
N GLU A 18 -11.58 -20.85 14.86
CA GLU A 18 -12.76 -21.68 15.03
C GLU A 18 -12.53 -22.89 15.97
N TYR A 19 -11.36 -23.55 15.89
CA TYR A 19 -11.12 -24.79 16.63
C TYR A 19 -10.22 -24.65 17.87
N VAL A 20 -9.47 -23.56 18.02
CA VAL A 20 -8.50 -23.43 19.11
C VAL A 20 -8.80 -22.21 19.98
N SER A 21 -8.48 -21.01 19.50
CA SER A 21 -8.76 -19.72 20.12
C SER A 21 -8.09 -18.63 19.28
N TRP A 22 -8.66 -17.44 19.23
CA TRP A 22 -8.09 -16.31 18.49
C TRP A 22 -6.65 -15.93 18.92
N HIS A 23 -6.25 -16.20 20.17
CA HIS A 23 -4.90 -15.93 20.67
C HIS A 23 -3.81 -16.72 19.93
N TRP A 24 -4.15 -17.91 19.42
CA TRP A 24 -3.20 -18.77 18.72
C TRP A 24 -2.76 -18.21 17.37
N ILE A 25 -3.52 -17.27 16.80
CA ILE A 25 -3.11 -16.54 15.60
C ILE A 25 -1.78 -15.80 15.87
N PHE A 26 -1.57 -15.32 17.10
CA PHE A 26 -0.32 -14.66 17.49
C PHE A 26 0.78 -15.67 17.83
N LEU A 27 0.44 -16.75 18.55
CA LEU A 27 1.41 -17.78 18.95
C LEU A 27 2.01 -18.54 17.78
N VAL A 28 1.25 -18.80 16.70
CA VAL A 28 1.73 -19.51 15.50
C VAL A 28 2.84 -18.74 14.77
N ASN A 29 2.86 -17.40 14.86
CA ASN A 29 3.91 -16.60 14.23
C ASN A 29 5.28 -16.77 14.92
N ILE A 30 5.32 -17.06 16.22
CA ILE A 30 6.56 -17.22 16.99
C ILE A 30 7.42 -18.39 16.48
N PRO A 31 6.93 -19.65 16.38
CA PRO A 31 7.72 -20.76 15.88
C PRO A 31 8.09 -20.59 14.41
N ILE A 32 7.21 -20.01 13.58
CA ILE A 32 7.53 -19.70 12.19
C ILE A 32 8.69 -18.70 12.11
N GLY A 33 8.67 -17.65 12.93
CA GLY A 33 9.75 -16.67 13.05
C GLY A 33 11.06 -17.31 13.50
N MET A 34 11.03 -18.19 14.50
CA MET A 34 12.22 -18.93 14.95
C MET A 34 12.81 -19.82 13.85
N VAL A 35 11.96 -20.56 13.11
CA VAL A 35 12.42 -21.38 11.98
C VAL A 35 13.01 -20.51 10.88
N ALA A 36 12.41 -19.35 10.57
CA ALA A 36 12.95 -18.41 9.59
C ALA A 36 14.32 -17.86 10.01
N ILE A 37 14.50 -17.45 11.27
CA ILE A 37 15.79 -17.00 11.82
C ILE A 37 16.83 -18.13 11.74
N TRP A 38 16.44 -19.35 12.09
CA TRP A 38 17.32 -20.51 12.00
C TRP A 38 17.75 -20.80 10.55
N LEU A 39 16.81 -20.77 9.60
CA LEU A 39 17.09 -20.92 8.18
C LEU A 39 18.00 -19.81 7.66
N LEU A 40 17.77 -18.56 8.05
CA LEU A 40 18.63 -17.44 7.68
C LEU A 40 20.05 -17.63 8.21
N ASN A 41 20.22 -17.98 9.49
CA ASN A 41 21.54 -18.25 10.06
C ASN A 41 22.28 -19.41 9.38
N LYS A 42 21.54 -20.41 8.89
CA LYS A 42 22.14 -21.62 8.29
C LYS A 42 22.43 -21.48 6.80
N TYR A 43 21.55 -20.81 6.05
CA TYR A 43 21.58 -20.82 4.58
C TYR A 43 21.88 -19.46 3.96
N LEU A 44 21.77 -18.35 4.70
CA LEU A 44 22.13 -17.05 4.16
C LEU A 44 23.67 -16.99 4.11
N PRO A 45 24.30 -17.01 2.92
CA PRO A 45 25.74 -16.84 2.84
C PRO A 45 26.07 -15.47 3.43
N VAL A 46 27.17 -15.40 4.20
CA VAL A 46 27.70 -14.12 4.67
C VAL A 46 28.05 -13.31 3.43
N LEU A 47 27.13 -12.43 3.02
CA LEU A 47 27.40 -11.43 2.01
C LEU A 47 28.52 -10.58 2.60
N LYS A 48 29.73 -10.72 2.02
CA LYS A 48 30.86 -9.83 2.30
C LYS A 48 30.29 -8.43 2.21
N HIS A 49 30.20 -7.76 3.35
CA HIS A 49 29.89 -6.35 3.41
C HIS A 49 30.96 -5.68 2.55
N VAL A 50 30.64 -5.31 1.31
CA VAL A 50 31.35 -4.23 0.66
C VAL A 50 31.15 -3.08 1.63
N SER A 51 32.21 -2.71 2.32
CA SER A 51 32.18 -1.77 3.44
C SER A 51 31.78 -0.38 2.94
N GLN A 52 30.51 -0.18 2.60
CA GLN A 52 29.91 1.10 2.78
C GLN A 52 29.48 1.12 4.23
N THR A 53 30.39 1.60 5.08
CA THR A 53 30.05 2.20 6.36
C THR A 53 29.17 3.42 6.10
N ASN A 54 27.98 3.22 5.53
CA ASN A 54 26.96 4.23 5.47
C ASN A 54 26.46 4.34 6.90
N LYS A 55 27.06 5.29 7.62
CA LYS A 55 26.63 5.66 8.96
C LYS A 55 25.13 5.93 8.86
N LEU A 56 24.37 5.16 9.61
CA LEU A 56 22.92 5.28 9.68
C LEU A 56 22.59 6.75 9.98
N ASP A 57 21.74 7.37 9.16
CA ASP A 57 21.41 8.79 9.32
C ASP A 57 20.41 8.99 10.47
N VAL A 58 20.90 8.82 11.70
CA VAL A 58 20.11 8.96 12.92
C VAL A 58 19.50 10.36 13.02
N ARG A 59 20.20 11.39 12.53
CA ARG A 59 19.69 12.77 12.54
C ARG A 59 18.52 12.92 11.58
N GLY A 60 18.65 12.43 10.34
CA GLY A 60 17.57 12.40 9.36
C GLY A 60 16.34 11.65 9.88
N ILE A 61 16.55 10.46 10.46
CA ILE A 61 15.49 9.62 11.04
C ILE A 61 14.75 10.36 12.17
N LEU A 62 15.47 10.97 13.11
CA LEU A 62 14.84 11.67 14.24
C LEU A 62 14.03 12.87 13.78
N VAL A 63 14.56 13.68 12.86
CA VAL A 63 13.83 14.84 12.32
C VAL A 63 12.61 14.39 11.50
N PHE A 64 12.73 13.30 10.75
CA PHE A 64 11.62 12.70 10.03
C PHE A 64 10.51 12.23 10.97
N LEU A 65 10.86 11.47 12.02
CA LEU A 65 9.89 11.00 13.02
C LEU A 65 9.22 12.17 13.75
N ALA A 66 9.99 13.18 14.15
CA ALA A 66 9.48 14.38 14.80
C ALA A 66 8.55 15.20 13.88
N SER A 67 8.73 15.12 12.56
CA SER A 67 7.85 15.76 11.57
C SER A 67 6.57 14.95 11.32
N ILE A 68 6.70 13.63 11.10
CA ILE A 68 5.61 12.80 10.61
C ILE A 68 4.61 12.43 11.71
N LEU A 69 5.05 12.22 12.96
CA LEU A 69 4.15 11.82 14.04
C LEU A 69 3.09 12.89 14.35
N PRO A 70 3.45 14.19 14.53
CA PRO A 70 2.44 15.23 14.70
C PRO A 70 1.58 15.43 13.45
N PHE A 71 2.13 15.24 12.25
CA PHE A 71 1.36 15.30 10.99
C PHE A 71 0.23 14.27 11.00
N LEU A 72 0.58 13.01 11.25
CA LEU A 72 -0.35 11.89 11.27
C LEU A 72 -1.38 12.06 12.39
N PHE A 73 -0.96 12.52 13.56
CA PHE A 73 -1.88 12.85 14.65
C PHE A 73 -2.92 13.90 14.24
N CYS A 74 -2.49 15.00 13.63
CA CYS A 74 -3.40 16.04 13.13
C CYS A 74 -4.35 15.52 12.05
N MET A 75 -3.88 14.62 11.18
CA MET A 75 -4.73 14.02 10.15
C MET A 75 -5.78 13.07 10.76
N VAL A 76 -5.38 12.16 11.65
CA VAL A 76 -6.29 11.17 12.21
C VAL A 76 -7.28 11.78 13.20
N GLU A 77 -6.79 12.67 14.08
CA GLU A 77 -7.60 13.21 15.17
C GLU A 77 -8.21 14.58 14.87
N GLY A 78 -7.82 15.19 13.76
CA GLY A 78 -8.35 16.47 13.32
C GLY A 78 -9.83 16.42 13.02
N GLY A 79 -10.61 17.15 13.80
CA GLY A 79 -12.07 17.20 13.73
C GLY A 79 -12.78 16.09 14.49
N ARG A 80 -12.04 15.15 15.11
CA ARG A 80 -12.59 14.12 15.99
C ARG A 80 -12.38 14.50 17.46
N LEU A 81 -11.12 14.55 17.91
CA LEU A 81 -10.76 14.94 19.28
C LEU A 81 -10.55 16.45 19.41
N LEU A 82 -9.96 17.07 18.39
CA LEU A 82 -9.64 18.50 18.38
C LEU A 82 -10.29 19.15 17.15
N PRO A 83 -11.02 20.27 17.30
CA PRO A 83 -11.48 21.05 16.15
C PRO A 83 -10.30 21.48 15.29
N TRP A 84 -10.51 21.59 13.97
CA TRP A 84 -9.48 22.08 13.05
C TRP A 84 -9.04 23.52 13.34
N THR A 85 -9.90 24.28 14.01
CA THR A 85 -9.63 25.64 14.47
C THR A 85 -8.86 25.70 15.79
N SER A 86 -8.58 24.56 16.43
CA SER A 86 -7.85 24.52 17.69
C SER A 86 -6.43 25.06 17.50
N PRO A 87 -5.99 26.07 18.30
CA PRO A 87 -4.64 26.59 18.24
C PRO A 87 -3.57 25.51 18.40
N LEU A 88 -3.86 24.49 19.22
CA LEU A 88 -2.97 23.34 19.43
C LEU A 88 -2.78 22.57 18.12
N LEU A 89 -3.86 22.22 17.43
CA LEU A 89 -3.79 21.44 16.18
C LEU A 89 -3.08 22.22 15.08
N ILE A 90 -3.38 23.52 14.95
CA ILE A 90 -2.72 24.41 13.98
C ILE A 90 -1.22 24.51 14.30
N SER A 91 -0.85 24.68 15.57
CA SER A 91 0.56 24.74 15.99
C SER A 91 1.32 23.44 15.67
N LEU A 92 0.73 22.28 15.94
CA LEU A 92 1.31 20.98 15.60
C LEU A 92 1.49 20.83 14.08
N LEU A 93 0.52 21.28 13.29
CA LEU A 93 0.59 21.22 11.83
C LEU A 93 1.70 22.13 11.29
N ILE A 94 1.81 23.36 11.80
CA ILE A 94 2.88 24.29 11.43
C ILE A 94 4.25 23.72 11.80
N VAL A 95 4.42 23.21 13.02
CA VAL A 95 5.68 22.59 13.48
C VAL A 95 6.04 21.37 12.64
N SER A 96 5.06 20.53 12.32
CA SER A 96 5.24 19.36 11.47
C SER A 96 5.72 19.73 10.06
N VAL A 97 5.07 20.71 9.42
CA VAL A 97 5.45 21.20 8.09
C VAL A 97 6.84 21.82 8.12
N PHE A 98 7.15 22.61 9.16
CA PHE A 98 8.48 23.19 9.35
C PHE A 98 9.55 22.09 9.48
N LEU A 99 9.33 21.08 10.33
CA LEU A 99 10.25 19.95 10.49
C LEU A 99 10.37 19.11 9.22
N MET A 100 9.31 18.99 8.41
CA MET A 100 9.38 18.31 7.11
C MET A 100 10.28 19.07 6.14
N ILE A 101 10.19 20.40 6.10
CA ILE A 101 11.07 21.25 5.28
C ILE A 101 12.52 21.12 5.76
N CYS A 102 12.74 21.10 7.08
CA CYS A 102 14.06 20.86 7.66
C CYS A 102 14.61 19.47 7.27
N PHE A 103 13.78 18.43 7.35
CA PHE A 103 14.13 17.08 6.91
C PHE A 103 14.56 17.07 5.44
N ILE A 104 13.78 17.65 4.52
CA ILE A 104 14.12 17.71 3.09
C ILE A 104 15.46 18.42 2.85
N LYS A 105 15.77 19.48 3.62
CA LYS A 105 17.05 20.18 3.52
C LYS A 105 18.21 19.35 4.06
N LEU A 106 18.03 18.67 5.20
CA LEU A 106 19.03 17.78 5.79
C LEU A 106 19.34 16.61 4.86
N GLU A 107 18.30 16.04 4.26
CA GLU A 107 18.40 14.90 3.34
C GLU A 107 19.23 15.20 2.10
N ARG A 108 19.19 16.46 1.62
CA ARG A 108 20.01 16.91 0.48
C ARG A 108 21.50 17.00 0.80
N ILE A 109 21.86 17.14 2.07
CA ILE A 109 23.23 17.35 2.54
C ILE A 109 23.78 16.05 3.16
N SER A 110 22.90 15.11 3.54
CA SER A 110 23.28 13.86 4.19
C SER A 110 24.12 12.96 3.28
N VAL A 111 25.14 12.33 3.88
CA VAL A 111 26.06 11.40 3.21
C VAL A 111 25.37 10.06 2.92
N SER A 112 24.37 9.70 3.72
CA SER A 112 23.61 8.45 3.58
C SER A 112 22.10 8.73 3.71
N PRO A 113 21.48 9.37 2.69
CA PRO A 113 20.08 9.75 2.74
C PRO A 113 19.17 8.52 2.83
N MET A 114 18.15 8.60 3.68
CA MET A 114 17.00 7.68 3.73
C MET A 114 16.25 7.61 2.40
N LEU A 115 16.10 8.73 1.69
CA LEU A 115 15.35 8.89 0.45
C LEU A 115 16.21 9.62 -0.60
N PRO A 116 17.06 8.89 -1.34
CA PRO A 116 17.96 9.47 -2.33
C PRO A 116 17.20 10.31 -3.36
N ALA A 117 17.65 11.56 -3.59
CA ALA A 117 17.01 12.46 -4.55
C ALA A 117 16.95 11.89 -5.98
N GLY A 118 17.87 10.99 -6.33
CA GLY A 118 17.85 10.26 -7.61
C GLY A 118 16.61 9.38 -7.78
N LEU A 119 16.10 8.80 -6.68
CA LEU A 119 14.91 7.96 -6.67
C LEU A 119 13.66 8.80 -7.02
N LEU A 120 13.53 9.98 -6.38
CA LEU A 120 12.44 10.94 -6.65
C LEU A 120 12.51 11.57 -8.04
N LYS A 121 13.71 11.66 -8.64
CA LYS A 121 13.87 12.14 -10.03
C LYS A 121 13.39 11.10 -11.05
N ASN A 122 13.42 9.81 -10.71
CA ASN A 122 13.01 8.75 -11.62
C ASN A 122 11.50 8.76 -11.84
N SER A 123 11.11 8.91 -13.11
CA SER A 123 9.70 8.97 -13.49
C SER A 123 8.92 7.68 -13.23
N ILE A 124 9.56 6.50 -13.32
CA ILE A 124 8.89 5.22 -13.05
C ILE A 124 8.60 5.11 -11.55
N PHE A 125 9.56 5.46 -10.70
CA PHE A 125 9.34 5.53 -9.25
C PHE A 125 8.17 6.46 -8.89
N ARG A 126 8.17 7.71 -9.37
CA ARG A 126 7.10 8.67 -9.06
C ARG A 126 5.72 8.18 -9.51
N LYS A 127 5.63 7.61 -10.71
CA LYS A 127 4.38 7.07 -11.25
C LYS A 127 3.89 5.88 -10.42
N SER A 128 4.77 4.94 -10.09
CA SER A 128 4.42 3.79 -9.25
C SER A 128 4.01 4.21 -7.84
N ALA A 129 4.76 5.11 -7.19
CA ALA A 129 4.42 5.64 -5.88
C ALA A 129 3.03 6.33 -5.89
N PHE A 130 2.74 7.13 -6.92
CA PHE A 130 1.44 7.77 -7.09
C PHE A 130 0.30 6.76 -7.29
N ILE A 131 0.48 5.79 -8.20
CA ILE A 131 -0.51 4.73 -8.46
C ILE A 131 -0.77 3.91 -7.18
N GLY A 132 0.29 3.60 -6.42
CA GLY A 132 0.19 2.93 -5.12
C GLY A 132 -0.61 3.74 -4.11
N ALA A 133 -0.26 5.02 -3.94
CA ALA A 133 -0.96 5.93 -3.04
C ALA A 133 -2.46 6.03 -3.37
N MET A 134 -2.81 6.19 -4.65
CA MET A 134 -4.21 6.22 -5.09
C MET A 134 -4.94 4.89 -4.84
N GLY A 135 -4.25 3.75 -5.02
CA GLY A 135 -4.79 2.43 -4.66
C GLY A 135 -5.09 2.31 -3.17
N TYR A 136 -4.21 2.86 -2.31
CA TYR A 136 -4.41 2.90 -0.86
C TYR A 136 -5.52 3.84 -0.44
N VAL A 137 -5.70 4.98 -1.13
CA VAL A 137 -6.85 5.86 -0.92
C VAL A 137 -8.16 5.09 -1.11
N ALA A 138 -8.29 4.34 -2.21
CA ALA A 138 -9.47 3.53 -2.48
C ALA A 138 -9.64 2.38 -1.47
N LEU A 139 -8.55 1.71 -1.10
CA LEU A 139 -8.56 0.61 -0.14
C LEU A 139 -9.08 1.08 1.23
N PHE A 140 -8.48 2.13 1.79
CA PHE A 140 -8.90 2.68 3.09
C PHE A 140 -10.29 3.30 3.04
N GLY A 141 -10.69 3.87 1.89
CA GLY A 141 -12.05 4.31 1.66
C GLY A 141 -13.07 3.18 1.79
N LEU A 142 -12.80 2.01 1.21
CA LEU A 142 -13.67 0.84 1.35
C LEU A 142 -13.66 0.25 2.76
N ILE A 143 -12.51 0.22 3.42
CA ILE A 143 -12.38 -0.26 4.81
C ILE A 143 -13.26 0.56 5.76
N LEU A 144 -13.41 1.86 5.51
CA LEU A 144 -14.32 2.70 6.29
C LEU A 144 -15.77 2.63 5.80
N TYR A 145 -15.97 2.64 4.48
CA TYR A 145 -17.30 2.69 3.87
C TYR A 145 -18.14 1.44 4.16
N VAL A 146 -17.57 0.24 3.94
CA VAL A 146 -18.31 -1.02 4.00
C VAL A 146 -18.86 -1.30 5.40
N PRO A 147 -18.05 -1.25 6.49
CA PRO A 147 -18.57 -1.48 7.82
C PRO A 147 -19.56 -0.41 8.25
N TYR A 148 -19.33 0.85 7.87
CA TYR A 148 -20.25 1.92 8.21
C TYR A 148 -21.60 1.74 7.53
N LEU A 149 -21.64 1.41 6.24
CA LEU A 149 -22.88 1.12 5.51
C LEU A 149 -23.65 -0.05 6.15
N LEU A 150 -22.95 -1.15 6.46
CA LEU A 150 -23.58 -2.34 7.02
C LEU A 150 -24.07 -2.13 8.45
N GLN A 151 -23.24 -1.53 9.32
CA GLN A 151 -23.52 -1.44 10.75
C GLN A 151 -24.41 -0.25 11.10
N VAL A 152 -24.15 0.92 10.50
CA VAL A 152 -24.86 2.17 10.86
C VAL A 152 -26.13 2.34 10.06
N ILE A 153 -26.08 2.11 8.75
CA ILE A 153 -27.23 2.37 7.85
C ILE A 153 -28.13 1.14 7.76
N LEU A 154 -27.57 -0.02 7.42
CA LEU A 154 -28.32 -1.27 7.23
C LEU A 154 -28.57 -2.03 8.55
N LYS A 155 -28.07 -1.51 9.68
CA LYS A 155 -28.24 -2.06 11.04
C LYS A 155 -27.95 -3.55 11.14
N LYS A 156 -26.89 -4.00 10.45
CA LYS A 156 -26.37 -5.38 10.53
C LYS A 156 -25.33 -5.47 11.63
N ASP A 157 -25.18 -6.67 12.19
CA ASP A 157 -24.20 -6.91 13.24
C ASP A 157 -22.76 -6.81 12.73
N ALA A 158 -21.84 -6.47 13.63
CA ALA A 158 -20.41 -6.36 13.33
C ALA A 158 -19.82 -7.67 12.77
N ALA A 159 -20.30 -8.82 13.26
CA ALA A 159 -19.90 -10.14 12.75
C ALA A 159 -20.22 -10.30 11.25
N PHE A 160 -21.42 -9.90 10.84
CA PHE A 160 -21.83 -9.97 9.44
C PHE A 160 -21.02 -9.01 8.55
N SER A 161 -20.73 -7.81 9.07
CA SER A 161 -19.84 -6.86 8.39
C SER A 161 -18.44 -7.45 8.17
N GLY A 162 -17.88 -8.15 9.16
CA GLY A 162 -16.59 -8.83 9.02
C GLY A 162 -16.63 -9.91 7.92
N VAL A 163 -17.69 -10.73 7.90
CA VAL A 163 -17.89 -11.75 6.86
C VAL A 163 -17.97 -11.12 5.47
N MET A 164 -18.66 -9.99 5.32
CA MET A 164 -18.76 -9.29 4.02
C MET A 164 -17.45 -8.67 3.53
N MET A 165 -16.46 -8.47 4.41
CA MET A 165 -15.11 -8.04 4.00
C MET A 165 -14.24 -9.21 3.52
N LEU A 166 -14.54 -10.45 3.90
CA LEU A 166 -13.77 -11.63 3.48
C LEU A 166 -13.67 -11.79 1.95
N PRO A 167 -14.77 -11.64 1.17
CA PRO A 167 -14.68 -11.69 -0.29
C PRO A 167 -13.67 -10.69 -0.85
N MET A 168 -13.66 -9.45 -0.33
CA MET A 168 -12.70 -8.42 -0.77
C MET A 168 -11.26 -8.84 -0.48
N THR A 169 -10.98 -9.30 0.75
CA THR A 169 -9.62 -9.71 1.14
C THR A 169 -9.15 -10.93 0.33
N LEU A 170 -10.00 -11.94 0.17
CA LEU A 170 -9.70 -13.13 -0.63
C LEU A 170 -9.47 -12.77 -2.10
N SER A 171 -10.30 -11.90 -2.66
CA SER A 171 -10.17 -11.49 -4.05
C SER A 171 -8.95 -10.60 -4.29
N MET A 172 -8.51 -9.82 -3.29
CA MET A 172 -7.21 -9.12 -3.30
C MET A 172 -6.04 -10.09 -3.34
N VAL A 173 -6.08 -11.18 -2.57
CA VAL A 173 -5.04 -12.22 -2.62
C VAL A 173 -4.98 -12.85 -4.01
N VAL A 174 -6.12 -13.31 -4.52
CA VAL A 174 -6.22 -13.90 -5.87
C VAL A 174 -5.77 -12.90 -6.94
N GLY A 175 -6.21 -11.65 -6.84
CA GLY A 175 -5.80 -10.56 -7.71
C GLY A 175 -4.29 -10.33 -7.67
N GLY A 176 -3.66 -10.30 -6.50
CA GLY A 176 -2.21 -10.16 -6.39
C GLY A 176 -1.44 -11.30 -7.05
N MET A 177 -1.94 -12.53 -6.92
CA MET A 177 -1.35 -13.70 -7.59
C MET A 177 -1.49 -13.61 -9.12
N LEU A 178 -2.69 -13.30 -9.60
CA LEU A 178 -2.96 -13.12 -11.02
C LEU A 178 -2.13 -11.99 -11.61
N GLY A 179 -2.07 -10.84 -10.93
CA GLY A 179 -1.29 -9.67 -11.34
C GLY A 179 0.20 -9.99 -11.45
N GLY A 180 0.77 -10.69 -10.46
CA GLY A 180 2.15 -11.15 -10.51
C GLY A 180 2.41 -12.11 -11.67
N ALA A 181 1.52 -13.08 -11.89
CA ALA A 181 1.65 -14.04 -12.99
C ALA A 181 1.50 -13.38 -14.37
N LEU A 182 0.54 -12.46 -14.53
CA LEU A 182 0.31 -11.68 -15.76
C LEU A 182 1.52 -10.82 -16.10
N ILE A 183 2.08 -10.11 -15.13
CA ILE A 183 3.28 -9.30 -15.32
C ILE A 183 4.47 -10.17 -15.69
N SER A 184 4.67 -11.29 -14.99
CA SER A 184 5.78 -12.21 -15.30
C SER A 184 5.67 -12.83 -16.68
N ARG A 185 4.46 -13.16 -17.14
CA ARG A 185 4.24 -13.85 -18.42
C ARG A 185 4.23 -12.90 -19.60
N TYR A 186 3.57 -11.76 -19.49
CA TYR A 186 3.38 -10.83 -20.60
C TYR A 186 4.38 -9.68 -20.59
N GLN A 187 4.95 -9.31 -19.44
CA GLN A 187 5.87 -8.17 -19.28
C GLN A 187 5.33 -6.82 -19.81
N HIS A 188 4.01 -6.64 -19.83
CA HIS A 188 3.36 -5.38 -20.24
C HIS A 188 2.81 -4.66 -19.01
N TYR A 189 3.61 -3.76 -18.44
CA TYR A 189 3.32 -3.09 -17.17
C TYR A 189 2.20 -2.04 -17.33
N ARG A 190 2.26 -1.25 -18.41
CA ARG A 190 1.25 -0.24 -18.76
C ARG A 190 -0.13 -0.88 -18.95
N ARG A 191 -0.21 -1.95 -19.76
CA ARG A 191 -1.49 -2.63 -20.03
C ARG A 191 -2.04 -3.30 -18.78
N SER A 192 -1.18 -3.93 -17.98
CA SER A 192 -1.61 -4.51 -16.71
C SER A 192 -2.21 -3.43 -15.80
N GLY A 193 -1.53 -2.31 -15.57
CA GLY A 193 -2.09 -1.26 -14.70
C GLY A 193 -3.42 -0.68 -15.18
N ILE A 194 -3.61 -0.52 -16.49
CA ILE A 194 -4.89 -0.08 -17.04
C ILE A 194 -5.99 -1.10 -16.73
N VAL A 195 -5.74 -2.39 -16.98
CA VAL A 195 -6.73 -3.46 -16.74
C VAL A 195 -7.08 -3.56 -15.26
N ASN A 196 -6.06 -3.61 -14.39
CA ASN A 196 -6.24 -3.81 -12.95
C ASN A 196 -7.07 -2.68 -12.33
N LEU A 197 -6.71 -1.41 -12.65
CA LEU A 197 -7.42 -0.25 -12.13
C LEU A 197 -8.81 -0.09 -12.75
N SER A 198 -9.00 -0.48 -14.01
CA SER A 198 -10.34 -0.50 -14.64
C SER A 198 -11.27 -1.48 -13.92
N ILE A 199 -10.81 -2.69 -13.63
CA ILE A 199 -11.58 -3.69 -12.89
C ILE A 199 -11.97 -3.13 -11.51
N ALA A 200 -11.03 -2.46 -10.83
CA ALA A 200 -11.31 -1.87 -9.53
C ALA A 200 -12.36 -0.75 -9.59
N ILE A 201 -12.28 0.12 -10.60
CA ILE A 201 -13.24 1.20 -10.85
C ILE A 201 -14.63 0.63 -11.14
N VAL A 202 -14.74 -0.43 -11.95
CA VAL A 202 -16.03 -1.08 -12.24
C VAL A 202 -16.68 -1.63 -10.96
N GLY A 203 -15.90 -2.26 -10.08
CA GLY A 203 -16.41 -2.72 -8.79
C GLY A 203 -16.90 -1.56 -7.89
N LEU A 204 -16.16 -0.45 -7.85
CA LEU A 204 -16.58 0.75 -7.10
C LEU A 204 -17.83 1.42 -7.69
N LEU A 205 -17.94 1.47 -9.02
CA LEU A 205 -19.11 2.00 -9.70
C LEU A 205 -20.35 1.18 -9.38
N LEU A 206 -20.22 -0.15 -9.27
CA LEU A 206 -21.31 -1.01 -8.86
C LEU A 206 -21.79 -0.66 -7.44
N LEU A 207 -20.87 -0.47 -6.49
CA LEU A 207 -21.21 -0.01 -5.14
C LEU A 207 -21.85 1.39 -5.15
N PHE A 208 -21.38 2.28 -6.02
CA PHE A 208 -21.87 3.65 -6.13
C PHE A 208 -23.30 3.73 -6.69
N VAL A 209 -23.59 2.98 -7.75
CA VAL A 209 -24.88 2.99 -8.44
C VAL A 209 -26.00 2.44 -7.57
N PHE A 210 -25.76 1.34 -6.87
CA PHE A 210 -26.78 0.71 -6.04
C PHE A 210 -26.91 1.37 -4.65
N GLY A 211 -25.86 2.02 -4.17
CA GLY A 211 -25.89 2.83 -2.95
C GLY A 211 -26.49 2.09 -1.75
N GLN A 212 -27.51 2.69 -1.13
CA GLN A 212 -28.17 2.11 0.05
C GLN A 212 -29.15 0.98 -0.28
N GLY A 213 -29.59 0.85 -1.54
CA GLY A 213 -30.50 -0.21 -2.00
C GLY A 213 -29.76 -1.46 -2.48
N ILE A 214 -28.46 -1.56 -2.21
CA ILE A 214 -27.63 -2.64 -2.72
C ILE A 214 -28.02 -3.99 -2.11
N SER A 215 -28.24 -4.99 -2.96
CA SER A 215 -28.42 -6.36 -2.49
C SER A 215 -27.09 -6.95 -2.02
N MET A 216 -27.15 -7.94 -1.12
CA MET A 216 -25.94 -8.58 -0.59
C MET A 216 -25.08 -9.23 -1.69
N LEU A 217 -25.72 -9.77 -2.73
CA LEU A 217 -25.04 -10.36 -3.87
C LEU A 217 -24.33 -9.28 -4.71
N GLN A 218 -24.99 -8.16 -4.99
CA GLN A 218 -24.37 -7.02 -5.68
C GLN A 218 -23.19 -6.47 -4.90
N MET A 219 -23.34 -6.30 -3.59
CA MET A 219 -22.25 -5.83 -2.73
C MET A 219 -21.05 -6.79 -2.77
N THR A 220 -21.31 -8.11 -2.66
CA THR A 220 -20.26 -9.13 -2.75
C THR A 220 -19.54 -9.07 -4.10
N VAL A 221 -20.27 -8.97 -5.21
CA VAL A 221 -19.68 -8.86 -6.56
C VAL A 221 -18.86 -7.58 -6.70
N GLY A 222 -19.37 -6.44 -6.23
CA GLY A 222 -18.65 -5.16 -6.24
C GLY A 222 -17.33 -5.26 -5.45
N LEU A 223 -17.37 -5.82 -4.24
CA LEU A 223 -16.19 -6.03 -3.39
C LEU A 223 -15.21 -7.04 -3.98
N LEU A 224 -15.69 -8.11 -4.61
CA LEU A 224 -14.85 -9.07 -5.32
C LEU A 224 -14.09 -8.38 -6.45
N LEU A 225 -14.79 -7.65 -7.33
CA LEU A 225 -14.19 -6.93 -8.45
C LEU A 225 -13.18 -5.88 -7.97
N THR A 226 -13.57 -5.06 -6.99
CA THR A 226 -12.64 -4.05 -6.46
C THR A 226 -11.43 -4.67 -5.79
N GLY A 227 -11.62 -5.74 -5.02
CA GLY A 227 -10.51 -6.46 -4.41
C GLY A 227 -9.56 -7.07 -5.45
N ILE A 228 -10.06 -7.70 -6.52
CA ILE A 228 -9.21 -8.22 -7.61
C ILE A 228 -8.38 -7.10 -8.22
N GLY A 229 -9.01 -5.98 -8.59
CA GLY A 229 -8.32 -4.88 -9.26
C GLY A 229 -7.25 -4.21 -8.37
N ILE A 230 -7.57 -3.96 -7.09
CA ILE A 230 -6.60 -3.43 -6.12
C ILE A 230 -5.49 -4.45 -5.84
N GLY A 231 -5.83 -5.73 -5.68
CA GLY A 231 -4.87 -6.81 -5.44
C GLY A 231 -3.85 -6.94 -6.57
N MET A 232 -4.32 -6.93 -7.82
CA MET A 232 -3.46 -6.97 -9.02
C MET A 232 -2.54 -5.74 -9.13
N ASN A 233 -2.88 -4.63 -8.47
CA ASN A 233 -2.07 -3.41 -8.47
C ASN A 233 -0.82 -3.53 -7.58
N PHE A 234 -0.83 -4.33 -6.51
CA PHE A 234 0.34 -4.42 -5.60
C PHE A 234 1.61 -4.92 -6.27
N PRO A 235 1.61 -6.02 -7.06
CA PRO A 235 2.79 -6.46 -7.78
C PRO A 235 3.25 -5.44 -8.81
N LEU A 236 2.33 -4.76 -9.50
CA LEU A 236 2.66 -3.75 -10.50
C LEU A 236 3.48 -2.61 -9.91
N VAL A 237 2.97 -2.04 -8.82
CA VAL A 237 3.58 -0.87 -8.16
C VAL A 237 4.93 -1.22 -7.55
N ASN A 238 5.13 -2.46 -7.10
CA ASN A 238 6.39 -2.90 -6.51
C ASN A 238 7.41 -3.36 -7.56
N ILE A 239 7.02 -4.13 -8.58
CA ILE A 239 7.95 -4.73 -9.56
C ILE A 239 8.44 -3.69 -10.58
N ALA A 240 7.56 -2.82 -11.09
CA ALA A 240 7.93 -1.86 -12.13
C ALA A 240 9.11 -0.93 -11.74
N PRO A 241 9.15 -0.30 -10.55
CA PRO A 241 10.25 0.58 -10.19
C PRO A 241 11.51 -0.17 -9.72
N GLN A 242 11.40 -1.46 -9.38
CA GLN A 242 12.57 -2.31 -9.06
C GLN A 242 13.50 -2.50 -10.27
N SER A 243 12.99 -2.35 -11.49
CA SER A 243 13.78 -2.54 -12.70
C SER A 243 14.78 -1.42 -12.99
N VAL A 244 14.59 -0.24 -12.40
CA VAL A 244 15.37 0.97 -12.74
C VAL A 244 16.29 1.43 -11.61
N ILE A 245 16.45 0.62 -10.57
CA ILE A 245 17.22 0.94 -9.36
C ILE A 245 18.21 -0.20 -9.08
N SER A 246 19.39 0.14 -8.55
CA SER A 246 20.40 -0.85 -8.20
C SER A 246 19.92 -1.76 -7.07
N VAL A 247 20.39 -3.01 -7.06
CA VAL A 247 20.05 -4.00 -6.03
C VAL A 247 20.39 -3.49 -4.62
N THR A 248 21.46 -2.69 -4.51
CA THR A 248 21.92 -2.06 -3.26
C THR A 248 20.93 -1.05 -2.66
N GLN A 249 20.04 -0.46 -3.47
CA GLN A 249 19.04 0.52 -3.05
C GLN A 249 17.62 -0.06 -3.00
N MET A 250 17.47 -1.38 -3.19
CA MET A 250 16.15 -2.01 -3.29
C MET A 250 15.36 -1.92 -1.98
N GLY A 251 16.03 -1.98 -0.82
CA GLY A 251 15.38 -1.78 0.48
C GLY A 251 14.76 -0.38 0.60
N ILE A 252 15.52 0.65 0.26
CA ILE A 252 15.07 2.06 0.27
C ILE A 252 13.90 2.26 -0.70
N LEU A 253 13.97 1.65 -1.88
CA LEU A 253 12.91 1.72 -2.88
C LEU A 253 11.58 1.18 -2.33
N VAL A 254 11.59 -0.05 -1.82
CA VAL A 254 10.37 -0.73 -1.36
C VAL A 254 9.76 0.04 -0.18
N SER A 255 10.58 0.42 0.81
CA SER A 255 10.11 1.20 1.95
C SER A 255 9.56 2.57 1.55
N SER A 256 10.15 3.22 0.54
CA SER A 256 9.66 4.52 0.05
C SER A 256 8.31 4.39 -0.65
N ILE A 257 8.10 3.34 -1.46
CA ILE A 257 6.81 3.06 -2.09
C ILE A 257 5.74 2.81 -1.03
N GLU A 258 6.06 1.97 -0.05
CA GLU A 258 5.15 1.64 1.05
C GLU A 258 4.82 2.88 1.88
N PHE A 259 5.80 3.75 2.14
CA PHE A 259 5.56 5.03 2.80
C PHE A 259 4.52 5.88 2.05
N PHE A 260 4.69 6.09 0.73
CA PHE A 260 3.72 6.87 -0.06
C PHE A 260 2.33 6.22 -0.10
N GLN A 261 2.29 4.89 -0.16
CA GLN A 261 1.05 4.11 -0.07
C GLN A 261 0.31 4.37 1.24
N VAL A 262 0.99 4.18 2.37
CA VAL A 262 0.44 4.40 3.71
C VAL A 262 0.00 5.85 3.90
N MET A 263 0.77 6.83 3.40
CA MET A 263 0.37 8.25 3.42
C MET A 263 -0.92 8.51 2.64
N GLY A 264 -1.11 7.86 1.49
CA GLY A 264 -2.38 7.86 0.76
C GLY A 264 -3.53 7.29 1.59
N GLY A 265 -3.29 6.17 2.29
CA GLY A 265 -4.26 5.57 3.20
C GLY A 265 -4.65 6.48 4.36
N VAL A 266 -3.67 7.07 5.06
CA VAL A 266 -3.93 7.95 6.21
C VAL A 266 -4.70 9.20 5.80
N THR A 267 -4.29 9.86 4.71
CA THR A 267 -5.00 11.03 4.19
C THR A 267 -6.45 10.69 3.79
N ALA A 268 -6.67 9.52 3.19
CA ALA A 268 -8.00 9.01 2.90
C ALA A 268 -8.84 8.79 4.17
N THR A 269 -8.28 8.12 5.19
CA THR A 269 -9.02 7.88 6.44
C THR A 269 -9.45 9.16 7.15
N SER A 270 -8.56 10.17 7.18
CA SER A 270 -8.85 11.50 7.73
C SER A 270 -10.00 12.19 6.99
N LEU A 271 -9.93 12.21 5.66
CA LEU A 271 -10.94 12.87 4.82
C LEU A 271 -12.29 12.14 4.88
N PHE A 272 -12.26 10.82 4.72
CA PHE A 272 -13.46 9.99 4.69
C PHE A 272 -14.13 9.88 6.05
N GLY A 273 -13.37 9.88 7.15
CA GLY A 273 -13.93 9.87 8.51
C GLY A 273 -14.96 10.96 8.75
N LYS A 274 -14.74 12.17 8.22
CA LYS A 274 -15.71 13.28 8.27
C LYS A 274 -16.92 13.05 7.36
N LEU A 275 -16.68 12.44 6.20
CA LEU A 275 -17.70 12.23 5.17
C LEU A 275 -18.66 11.09 5.49
N LEU A 276 -18.28 10.16 6.37
CA LEU A 276 -19.14 9.04 6.78
C LEU A 276 -20.51 9.53 7.30
N GLY A 277 -20.52 10.61 8.10
CA GLY A 277 -21.75 11.18 8.67
C GLY A 277 -22.52 12.13 7.74
N THR A 278 -21.90 12.62 6.66
CA THR A 278 -22.48 13.67 5.80
C THR A 278 -22.83 13.20 4.40
N SER A 279 -21.95 12.44 3.74
CA SER A 279 -22.14 12.04 2.33
C SER A 279 -21.34 10.79 1.97
N MET A 280 -21.95 9.63 2.17
CA MET A 280 -21.37 8.32 1.83
C MET A 280 -21.06 8.14 0.34
N SER A 281 -21.91 8.66 -0.54
CA SER A 281 -21.71 8.59 -2.01
C SER A 281 -20.45 9.34 -2.44
N LEU A 282 -20.09 10.42 -1.74
CA LEU A 282 -18.91 11.22 -2.04
C LEU A 282 -17.61 10.45 -1.73
N ILE A 283 -17.62 9.56 -0.74
CA ILE A 283 -16.47 8.67 -0.46
C ILE A 283 -16.20 7.77 -1.65
N LEU A 284 -17.23 7.11 -2.18
CA LEU A 284 -17.09 6.24 -3.34
C LEU A 284 -16.64 7.02 -4.58
N LEU A 285 -17.19 8.22 -4.80
CA LEU A 285 -16.80 9.08 -5.92
C LEU A 285 -15.33 9.53 -5.83
N LEU A 286 -14.85 9.87 -4.63
CA LEU A 286 -13.44 10.18 -4.39
C LEU A 286 -12.54 8.95 -4.58
N CYS A 287 -12.99 7.75 -4.18
CA CYS A 287 -12.25 6.51 -4.44
C CYS A 287 -12.16 6.21 -5.94
N ILE A 288 -13.26 6.37 -6.68
CA ILE A 288 -13.28 6.23 -8.15
C ILE A 288 -12.34 7.25 -8.79
N GLY A 289 -12.40 8.51 -8.36
CA GLY A 289 -11.52 9.57 -8.83
C GLY A 289 -10.04 9.27 -8.58
N ALA A 290 -9.70 8.75 -7.40
CA ALA A 290 -8.34 8.33 -7.07
C ALA A 290 -7.86 7.22 -8.00
N LEU A 291 -8.66 6.15 -8.19
CA LEU A 291 -8.29 5.06 -9.10
C LEU A 291 -8.20 5.52 -10.56
N ALA A 292 -9.09 6.42 -10.99
CA ALA A 292 -9.05 7.01 -12.33
C ALA A 292 -7.77 7.84 -12.54
N ALA A 293 -7.36 8.63 -11.55
CA ALA A 293 -6.08 9.34 -11.59
C ALA A 293 -4.89 8.36 -11.66
N GLY A 294 -4.93 7.28 -10.88
CA GLY A 294 -3.96 6.18 -10.99
C GLY A 294 -3.93 5.56 -12.39
N LEU A 295 -5.10 5.35 -13.00
CA LEU A 295 -5.23 4.78 -14.34
C LEU A 295 -4.61 5.68 -15.41
N VAL A 296 -4.88 6.98 -15.34
CA VAL A 296 -4.27 7.98 -16.23
C VAL A 296 -2.75 7.96 -16.10
N VAL A 297 -2.22 7.90 -14.87
CA VAL A 297 -0.77 7.82 -14.64
C VAL A 297 -0.19 6.49 -15.12
N SER A 298 -0.95 5.39 -15.01
CA SER A 298 -0.58 4.09 -15.56
C SER A 298 -0.44 4.13 -17.08
N CYS A 299 -1.28 4.90 -17.79
CA CYS A 299 -1.14 5.11 -19.24
C CYS A 299 0.18 5.79 -19.63
N LEU A 300 0.79 6.54 -18.71
CA LEU A 300 2.07 7.21 -18.91
C LEU A 300 3.27 6.31 -18.56
N LEU A 301 3.07 5.07 -18.10
CA LEU A 301 4.17 4.15 -17.85
C LEU A 301 4.88 3.77 -19.16
N ASP A 302 6.20 3.78 -19.11
CA ASP A 302 7.07 3.49 -20.25
C ASP A 302 7.55 2.03 -20.16
N ASP A 303 6.80 1.13 -20.80
CA ASP A 303 7.08 -0.31 -20.81
C ASP A 303 8.48 -0.62 -21.34
N LYS A 304 8.98 0.18 -22.29
CA LYS A 304 10.29 -0.03 -22.91
C LYS A 304 11.40 0.20 -21.89
N LYS A 305 11.34 1.31 -21.15
CA LYS A 305 12.30 1.60 -20.07
C LYS A 305 12.28 0.57 -18.96
N ILE A 306 11.10 0.06 -18.61
CA ILE A 306 10.98 -0.96 -17.56
C ILE A 306 11.67 -2.25 -18.00
N LYS A 307 11.43 -2.70 -19.25
CA LYS A 307 12.07 -3.89 -19.82
C LYS A 307 13.59 -3.75 -19.96
N GLU A 308 14.07 -2.60 -20.45
CA GLU A 308 15.50 -2.29 -20.56
C GLU A 308 16.20 -2.31 -19.19
N GLY A 309 15.52 -1.82 -18.15
CA GLY A 309 16.02 -1.88 -16.77
C GLY A 309 16.28 -3.30 -16.27
N PHE A 310 15.32 -4.21 -16.47
CA PHE A 310 15.50 -5.62 -16.12
C PHE A 310 16.62 -6.29 -16.92
N ALA A 311 16.76 -5.96 -18.21
CA ALA A 311 17.84 -6.50 -19.04
C ALA A 311 19.23 -6.10 -18.51
N ARG A 312 19.41 -4.85 -18.05
CA ARG A 312 20.67 -4.36 -17.47
C ARG A 312 21.03 -5.06 -16.15
N GLN A 313 20.06 -5.25 -15.27
CA GLN A 313 20.29 -5.98 -14.00
C GLN A 313 20.71 -7.43 -14.25
N HIS A 314 20.07 -8.11 -15.22
CA HIS A 314 20.47 -9.48 -15.56
C HIS A 314 21.91 -9.54 -16.09
N SER A 315 22.36 -8.57 -16.89
CA SER A 315 23.75 -8.52 -17.34
C SER A 315 24.74 -8.27 -16.19
N GLU A 316 24.46 -7.35 -15.26
CA GLU A 316 25.35 -7.05 -14.13
C GLU A 316 25.51 -8.24 -13.18
N VAL A 317 24.45 -9.01 -12.94
CA VAL A 317 24.51 -10.21 -12.08
C VAL A 317 25.38 -11.31 -12.72
N HIS A 318 25.45 -11.39 -14.05
CA HIS A 318 26.35 -12.32 -14.74
C HIS A 318 27.82 -11.87 -14.68
N THR A 319 28.10 -10.56 -14.75
CA THR A 319 29.47 -10.04 -14.66
C THR A 319 30.08 -10.14 -13.26
N ILE A 320 29.25 -10.23 -12.20
CA ILE A 320 29.72 -10.41 -10.81
C ILE A 320 30.05 -11.88 -10.49
N LYS A 321 29.64 -12.82 -11.35
CA LYS A 321 29.90 -14.26 -11.18
C LYS A 321 31.15 -14.77 -11.91
N GLU A 322 31.78 -13.94 -12.74
CA GLU A 322 33.11 -14.18 -13.35
C GLU A 322 34.19 -13.44 -12.57
#